data_AF-A0A926Z6B3-F1
#
_entry.id   AF-A0A926Z6B3-F1
#
_cell.length_a   1.000
_cell.length_b   1.000
_cell.length_c   1.000
_cell.angle_alpha   90.00
_cell.angle_beta   90.00
_cell.angle_gamma   90.00
#
_symmetry.space_group_name_H-M   'P 1'
#
loop_
_entity.id
_entity.type
_entity.pdbx_description
1 polymer ?
#
loop_
_entity_poly.entity_id
_entity_poly.type
_entity_poly.pdbx_seq_one_letter_code
_entity_poly.pdbx_strand_id
1 'polypeptide(L)'
;MLNEKVRDLIKKSNIVSFALWQNHYSDAVIQIFQAADSQKCYLSDADLQALQTIASIDGLAIAKYFPLVQSLRDRATEIVDLARSEVLQTFPQITEEGGGLYPTERANACWRDFWHFLRCITYGIAGQRTDYLSVEGLKHMNLLYQLTFPVKYEFEQEASPDKVRVN
;
A
#
# COMPACT_ATOMS: atom_id res chain seq x y z
N MET A 1 0.26 20.72 -16.20
CA MET A 1 1.62 20.17 -15.94
C MET A 1 1.77 19.94 -14.44
N LEU A 2 2.27 18.77 -14.00
CA LEU A 2 2.64 18.58 -12.59
C LEU A 2 3.80 19.53 -12.21
N ASN A 3 3.66 20.23 -11.09
CA ASN A 3 4.72 21.02 -10.47
C ASN A 3 5.97 20.15 -10.22
N GLU A 4 7.17 20.70 -10.45
CA GLU A 4 8.45 20.02 -10.22
C GLU A 4 8.56 19.42 -8.81
N LYS A 5 8.06 20.14 -7.80
CA LYS A 5 7.97 19.67 -6.40
C LYS A 5 7.12 18.40 -6.26
N VAL A 6 6.00 18.31 -6.99
CA VAL A 6 5.12 17.13 -6.94
C VAL A 6 5.80 15.93 -7.60
N ARG A 7 6.53 16.13 -8.71
CA ARG A 7 7.28 15.05 -9.37
C ARG A 7 8.41 14.51 -8.49
N ASP A 8 9.11 15.39 -7.77
CA ASP A 8 10.15 15.00 -6.82
C ASP A 8 9.55 14.20 -5.66
N LEU A 9 8.42 14.65 -5.09
CA LEU A 9 7.72 13.93 -4.03
C LEU A 9 7.24 12.55 -4.47
N ILE A 10 6.70 12.39 -5.68
CA ILE A 10 6.31 11.08 -6.21
C ILE A 10 7.49 10.10 -6.20
N LYS A 11 8.70 10.55 -6.56
CA LYS A 11 9.90 9.71 -6.54
C LYS A 11 10.34 9.34 -5.12
N LYS A 12 10.20 10.28 -4.18
CA LYS A 12 10.60 10.12 -2.77
C LYS A 12 9.58 9.38 -1.92
N SER A 13 8.34 9.28 -2.38
CA SER A 13 7.23 8.61 -1.66
C SER A 13 7.26 7.08 -1.79
N ASN A 14 8.44 6.46 -1.98
CA ASN A 14 8.52 5.01 -1.85
C ASN A 14 8.39 4.63 -0.37
N ILE A 15 7.22 4.09 -0.01
CA ILE A 15 6.90 3.74 1.37
C ILE A 15 7.47 2.39 1.79
N VAL A 16 7.99 1.57 0.87
CA VAL A 16 8.57 0.26 1.21
C VAL A 16 10.07 0.38 1.44
N SER A 17 10.58 -0.27 2.47
CA SER A 17 12.00 -0.42 2.74
C SER A 17 12.28 -1.71 3.49
N PHE A 18 13.24 -2.49 3.00
CA PHE A 18 13.70 -3.72 3.63
C PHE A 18 15.02 -3.53 4.42
N ALA A 19 15.41 -2.29 4.71
CA ALA A 19 16.68 -2.01 5.40
C ALA A 19 16.74 -2.67 6.80
N LEU A 20 15.62 -2.69 7.52
CA LEU A 20 15.53 -3.32 8.84
C LEU A 20 15.50 -4.86 8.79
N TRP A 21 15.29 -5.43 7.61
CA TRP A 21 15.23 -6.87 7.41
C TRP A 21 16.61 -7.53 7.29
N GLN A 22 17.67 -6.76 7.04
CA GLN A 22 19.06 -7.25 6.91
C GLN A 22 19.56 -8.02 8.13
N ASN A 23 18.99 -7.77 9.32
CA ASN A 23 19.33 -8.48 10.55
C ASN A 23 18.59 -9.83 10.71
N HIS A 24 17.65 -10.15 9.82
CA HIS A 24 16.72 -11.27 9.95
C HIS A 24 16.69 -12.17 8.71
N TYR A 25 16.99 -11.60 7.54
CA TYR A 25 16.93 -12.27 6.27
C TYR A 25 18.23 -12.09 5.50
N SER A 26 18.62 -13.14 4.77
CA SER A 26 19.75 -13.08 3.87
C SER A 26 19.50 -12.08 2.74
N ASP A 27 20.58 -11.55 2.15
CA ASP A 27 20.48 -10.62 1.02
C ASP A 27 19.67 -11.21 -0.14
N ALA A 28 19.76 -12.52 -0.36
CA ALA A 28 19.00 -13.22 -1.39
C ALA A 28 17.49 -13.12 -1.17
N VAL A 29 17.02 -13.26 0.07
CA VAL A 29 15.60 -13.07 0.42
C VAL A 29 15.20 -11.62 0.17
N ILE A 30 15.97 -10.66 0.67
CA ILE A 30 15.68 -9.23 0.56
C ILE A 30 15.62 -8.78 -0.91
N GLN A 31 16.51 -9.30 -1.76
CA GLN A 31 16.54 -8.97 -3.18
C GLN A 31 15.26 -9.37 -3.93
N ILE A 32 14.62 -10.47 -3.56
CA ILE A 32 13.34 -10.89 -4.18
C ILE A 32 12.26 -9.85 -3.89
N PHE A 33 12.12 -9.44 -2.63
CA PHE A 33 11.17 -8.40 -2.23
C PHE A 33 11.50 -7.05 -2.86
N GLN A 34 12.77 -6.67 -2.90
CA GLN A 34 13.23 -5.41 -3.48
C GLN A 34 12.97 -5.37 -4.99
N ALA A 35 13.17 -6.48 -5.71
CA ALA A 35 12.90 -6.59 -7.14
C ALA A 35 11.41 -6.45 -7.45
N ALA A 36 10.54 -7.10 -6.66
CA ALA A 36 9.10 -6.96 -6.78
C ALA A 36 8.65 -5.53 -6.48
N ASP A 37 9.21 -4.90 -5.44
CA ASP A 37 8.85 -3.52 -5.09
C ASP A 37 9.27 -2.51 -6.15
N SER A 38 10.49 -2.65 -6.67
CA SER A 38 11.02 -1.79 -7.72
C SER A 38 10.19 -1.86 -9.01
N GLN A 39 9.59 -3.02 -9.29
CA GLN A 39 8.68 -3.24 -10.42
C GLN A 39 7.22 -2.90 -10.11
N LYS A 40 6.91 -2.55 -8.85
CA LYS A 40 5.55 -2.27 -8.35
C LYS A 40 4.57 -3.44 -8.56
N CYS A 41 5.06 -4.68 -8.50
CA CYS A 41 4.26 -5.89 -8.72
C CYS A 41 4.11 -6.72 -7.44
N TYR A 42 3.06 -7.54 -7.37
CA TYR A 42 2.96 -8.55 -6.31
C TYR A 42 4.02 -9.63 -6.52
N LEU A 43 4.35 -10.38 -5.46
CA LEU A 43 5.21 -11.55 -5.59
C LEU A 43 4.55 -12.57 -6.53
N SER A 44 5.27 -12.97 -7.58
CA SER A 44 4.86 -14.02 -8.50
C SER A 44 4.99 -15.40 -7.85
N ASP A 45 4.43 -16.42 -8.50
CA ASP A 45 4.60 -17.80 -8.03
C ASP A 45 6.08 -18.24 -8.07
N ALA A 46 6.83 -17.73 -9.04
CA ALA A 46 8.28 -17.94 -9.12
C ALA A 46 9.01 -17.29 -7.93
N ASP A 47 8.62 -16.06 -7.55
CA ASP A 47 9.19 -15.38 -6.38
C ASP A 47 8.92 -16.16 -5.09
N LEU A 48 7.68 -16.64 -4.91
CA LEU A 48 7.29 -17.41 -3.73
C LEU A 48 7.99 -18.77 -3.68
N GLN A 49 8.18 -19.43 -4.83
CA GLN A 49 8.93 -20.69 -4.90
C GLN A 49 10.42 -20.50 -4.59
N ALA A 50 11.02 -19.41 -5.09
CA ALA A 50 12.39 -19.03 -4.76
C ALA A 50 12.53 -18.73 -3.27
N LEU A 51 11.62 -17.93 -2.70
CA LEU A 51 11.57 -17.64 -1.26
C LEU A 51 11.39 -18.92 -0.44
N GLN A 52 10.58 -19.87 -0.89
CA GLN A 52 10.37 -21.12 -0.17
C GLN A 52 11.64 -21.97 -0.12
N THR A 53 12.37 -22.00 -1.22
CA THR A 53 13.65 -22.72 -1.31
C THR A 53 14.67 -22.11 -0.35
N ILE A 54 14.85 -20.79 -0.41
CA ILE A 54 15.81 -20.09 0.46
C ILE A 54 15.38 -20.19 1.92
N ALA A 55 14.10 -19.99 2.23
CA ALA A 55 13.57 -20.12 3.58
C ALA A 55 13.81 -21.51 4.19
N SER A 56 13.70 -22.57 3.37
CA SER A 56 13.98 -23.93 3.83
C SER A 56 15.46 -24.13 4.17
N ILE A 57 16.36 -23.54 3.38
CA ILE A 57 17.81 -23.58 3.60
C ILE A 57 18.19 -22.78 4.85
N ASP A 58 17.61 -21.58 5.00
CA ASP A 58 17.89 -20.65 6.10
C ASP A 58 17.14 -21.00 7.39
N GLY A 59 16.30 -22.06 7.39
CA GLY A 59 15.52 -22.49 8.56
C GLY A 59 14.38 -21.53 8.95
N LEU A 60 13.88 -20.73 8.00
CA LEU A 60 12.84 -19.72 8.19
C LEU A 60 11.43 -20.33 8.05
N ALA A 61 10.56 -20.06 9.02
CA ALA A 61 9.19 -20.56 9.04
C ALA A 61 8.16 -19.64 8.33
N ILE A 62 8.55 -19.01 7.21
CA ILE A 62 7.69 -18.04 6.48
C ILE A 62 6.85 -18.68 5.37
N ALA A 63 7.24 -19.83 4.83
CA ALA A 63 6.56 -20.46 3.69
C ALA A 63 5.08 -20.80 3.94
N LYS A 64 4.69 -21.00 5.21
CA LYS A 64 3.30 -21.26 5.61
C LYS A 64 2.34 -20.10 5.30
N TYR A 65 2.84 -18.88 5.05
CA TYR A 65 2.03 -17.71 4.72
C TYR A 65 1.88 -17.48 3.22
N PHE A 66 2.64 -18.19 2.36
CA PHE A 66 2.63 -17.97 0.92
C PHE A 66 1.26 -18.27 0.26
N PRO A 67 0.49 -19.28 0.69
CA PRO A 67 -0.87 -19.48 0.16
C PRO A 67 -1.80 -18.29 0.44
N LEU A 68 -1.67 -17.64 1.60
CA LEU A 68 -2.42 -16.43 1.92
C LEU A 68 -2.00 -15.27 1.01
N VAL A 69 -0.69 -15.10 0.79
CA VAL A 69 -0.14 -14.07 -0.10
C VAL A 69 -0.63 -14.25 -1.54
N GLN A 70 -0.64 -15.49 -2.04
CA GLN A 70 -1.20 -15.83 -3.35
C GLN A 70 -2.68 -15.49 -3.42
N SER A 71 -3.47 -15.90 -2.42
CA SER A 71 -4.90 -15.60 -2.38
C SER A 71 -5.19 -14.09 -2.37
N LEU A 72 -4.42 -13.30 -1.61
CA LEU A 72 -4.56 -11.85 -1.59
C LEU A 72 -4.18 -11.19 -2.92
N ARG A 73 -3.09 -11.66 -3.56
CA ARG A 73 -2.68 -11.22 -4.89
C ARG A 73 -3.76 -11.50 -5.93
N ASP A 74 -4.22 -12.74 -5.98
CA ASP A 74 -5.14 -13.21 -7.02
C ASP A 74 -6.52 -12.56 -6.89
N ARG A 75 -6.89 -12.14 -5.67
CA ARG A 75 -8.14 -11.42 -5.38
C ARG A 75 -7.95 -9.91 -5.20
N ALA A 76 -6.78 -9.36 -5.54
CA ALA A 76 -6.47 -7.94 -5.29
C ALA A 76 -7.48 -6.99 -5.94
N THR A 77 -7.92 -7.27 -7.18
CA THR A 77 -8.94 -6.48 -7.86
C THR A 77 -10.28 -6.53 -7.13
N GLU A 78 -10.74 -7.72 -6.73
CA GLU A 78 -11.98 -7.92 -5.98
C GLU A 78 -11.94 -7.16 -4.64
N ILE A 79 -10.84 -7.26 -3.90
CA ILE A 79 -10.65 -6.57 -2.62
C ILE A 79 -10.70 -5.04 -2.80
N VAL A 80 -10.01 -4.52 -3.82
CA VAL A 80 -10.00 -3.07 -4.10
C VAL A 80 -11.37 -2.57 -4.56
N ASP A 81 -12.10 -3.35 -5.35
CA ASP A 81 -13.44 -2.98 -5.80
C ASP A 81 -14.47 -2.98 -4.66
N LEU A 82 -14.37 -3.96 -3.73
CA LEU A 82 -15.17 -3.96 -2.51
C LEU A 82 -14.86 -2.74 -1.63
N ALA A 83 -13.58 -2.46 -1.37
CA ALA A 83 -13.18 -1.28 -0.62
C ALA A 83 -13.64 0.02 -1.28
N ARG A 84 -13.57 0.10 -2.61
CA ARG A 84 -14.09 1.24 -3.38
C ARG A 84 -15.59 1.41 -3.17
N SER A 85 -16.37 0.34 -3.25
CA SER A 85 -17.82 0.38 -3.02
C SER A 85 -18.15 0.92 -1.62
N GLU A 86 -17.47 0.42 -0.58
CA GLU A 86 -17.68 0.89 0.79
C GLU A 86 -17.37 2.39 0.94
N VAL A 87 -16.28 2.87 0.33
CA VAL A 87 -15.95 4.31 0.34
C VAL A 87 -17.02 5.14 -0.35
N LEU A 88 -17.51 4.70 -1.51
CA LEU A 88 -18.54 5.43 -2.25
C LEU A 88 -19.90 5.41 -1.53
N GLN A 89 -20.22 4.34 -0.81
CA GLN A 89 -21.43 4.28 0.03
C GLN A 89 -21.32 5.19 1.25
N THR A 90 -20.13 5.24 1.87
CA THR A 90 -19.86 6.07 3.04
C THR A 90 -19.83 7.56 2.67
N PHE A 91 -19.28 7.90 1.50
CA PHE A 91 -19.13 9.26 1.02
C PHE A 91 -19.74 9.43 -0.40
N PRO A 92 -21.07 9.49 -0.54
CA PRO A 92 -21.74 9.48 -1.85
C PRO A 92 -21.32 10.61 -2.80
N GLN A 93 -20.93 11.76 -2.25
CA GLN A 93 -20.59 12.97 -3.01
C GLN A 93 -19.08 13.11 -3.27
N ILE A 94 -18.26 12.15 -2.83
CA ILE A 94 -16.79 12.30 -2.86
C ILE A 94 -16.23 12.42 -4.29
N THR A 95 -16.93 11.89 -5.29
CA THR A 95 -16.56 11.95 -6.71
C THR A 95 -17.26 13.05 -7.51
N GLU A 96 -18.22 13.76 -6.90
CA GLU A 96 -18.94 14.88 -7.54
C GLU A 96 -18.08 16.14 -7.59
N GLU A 97 -18.48 17.15 -8.37
CA GLU A 97 -17.77 18.43 -8.43
C GLU A 97 -17.66 19.05 -7.02
N GLY A 98 -16.43 19.38 -6.61
CA GLY A 98 -16.14 19.84 -5.24
C GLY A 98 -15.80 18.72 -4.25
N GLY A 99 -16.10 17.47 -4.57
CA GLY A 99 -15.75 16.28 -3.78
C GLY A 99 -14.25 15.99 -3.75
N GLY A 100 -13.80 15.32 -2.68
CA GLY A 100 -12.38 15.04 -2.43
C GLY A 100 -11.68 14.23 -3.54
N LEU A 101 -12.42 13.38 -4.26
CA LEU A 101 -11.94 12.52 -5.34
C LEU A 101 -12.29 13.02 -6.75
N TYR A 102 -12.85 14.22 -6.89
CA TYR A 102 -13.02 14.89 -8.18
C TYR A 102 -11.72 15.57 -8.64
N PRO A 103 -11.37 15.56 -9.94
CA PRO A 103 -12.06 14.89 -11.06
C PRO A 103 -11.74 13.39 -11.15
N THR A 104 -12.35 12.67 -12.09
CA THR A 104 -12.22 11.20 -12.28
C THR A 104 -10.76 10.69 -12.24
N GLU A 105 -9.80 11.44 -12.76
CA GLU A 105 -8.38 11.08 -12.72
C GLU A 105 -7.84 10.97 -11.29
N ARG A 106 -8.36 11.79 -10.36
CA ARG A 106 -8.03 11.74 -8.93
C ARG A 106 -8.64 10.51 -8.28
N ALA A 107 -9.91 10.20 -8.56
CA ALA A 107 -10.53 8.95 -8.10
C ALA A 107 -9.72 7.73 -8.57
N ASN A 108 -9.37 7.67 -9.86
CA ASN A 108 -8.55 6.59 -10.43
C ASN A 108 -7.17 6.48 -9.75
N ALA A 109 -6.55 7.61 -9.38
CA ALA A 109 -5.31 7.60 -8.63
C ALA A 109 -5.50 7.02 -7.22
N CYS A 110 -6.57 7.37 -6.51
CA CYS A 110 -6.89 6.83 -5.19
C CYS A 110 -7.09 5.30 -5.24
N TRP A 111 -7.84 4.80 -6.23
CA TRP A 111 -8.07 3.35 -6.37
C TRP A 111 -6.80 2.58 -6.73
N ARG A 112 -5.89 3.20 -7.50
CA ARG A 112 -4.56 2.63 -7.75
C ARG A 112 -3.71 2.58 -6.48
N ASP A 113 -3.82 3.59 -5.62
CA ASP A 113 -3.11 3.60 -4.33
C ASP A 113 -3.60 2.48 -3.40
N PHE A 114 -4.91 2.17 -3.38
CA PHE A 114 -5.44 1.01 -2.64
C PHE A 114 -4.79 -0.30 -3.08
N TRP A 115 -4.67 -0.51 -4.39
CA TRP A 115 -4.01 -1.69 -4.95
C TRP A 115 -2.53 -1.74 -4.55
N HIS A 116 -1.83 -0.60 -4.56
CA HIS A 116 -0.43 -0.53 -4.13
C HIS A 116 -0.26 -0.76 -2.62
N PHE A 117 -1.17 -0.28 -1.77
CA PHE A 117 -1.13 -0.54 -0.34
C PHE A 117 -1.35 -2.02 -0.02
N LEU A 118 -2.32 -2.66 -0.68
CA LEU A 118 -2.53 -4.10 -0.55
C LEU A 118 -1.27 -4.89 -0.95
N ARG A 119 -0.63 -4.52 -2.07
CA ARG A 119 0.66 -5.10 -2.49
C ARG A 119 1.72 -4.96 -1.39
N CYS A 120 1.91 -3.77 -0.83
CA CYS A 120 2.88 -3.56 0.25
C CYS A 120 2.58 -4.44 1.48
N ILE A 121 1.30 -4.57 1.85
CA ILE A 121 0.86 -5.46 2.95
C ILE A 121 1.22 -6.92 2.66
N THR A 122 1.07 -7.38 1.42
CA THR A 122 1.45 -8.77 1.06
C THR A 122 2.94 -9.05 1.26
N TYR A 123 3.83 -8.06 1.11
CA TYR A 123 5.24 -8.23 1.44
C TYR A 123 5.45 -8.46 2.94
N GLY A 124 4.81 -7.66 3.79
CA GLY A 124 4.85 -7.84 5.24
C GLY A 124 4.34 -9.21 5.69
N ILE A 125 3.27 -9.71 5.07
CA ILE A 125 2.73 -11.05 5.34
C ILE A 125 3.72 -12.14 4.89
N ALA A 126 4.23 -12.06 3.66
CA ALA A 126 5.18 -13.03 3.13
C ALA A 126 6.48 -13.08 3.95
N GLY A 127 6.99 -11.92 4.35
CA GLY A 127 8.18 -11.80 5.18
C GLY A 127 7.92 -11.82 6.68
N GLN A 128 6.68 -12.07 7.14
CA GLN A 128 6.30 -12.09 8.57
C GLN A 128 6.84 -10.94 9.42
N ARG A 129 6.79 -9.74 8.87
CA ARG A 129 7.36 -8.54 9.47
C ARG A 129 6.52 -7.32 9.15
N THR A 130 6.50 -6.37 10.07
CA THR A 130 5.73 -5.11 9.96
C THR A 130 6.63 -3.89 9.76
N ASP A 131 7.93 -4.04 9.92
CA ASP A 131 8.96 -3.01 9.79
C ASP A 131 9.49 -2.90 8.35
N TYR A 132 8.60 -3.07 7.37
CA TYR A 132 8.90 -2.94 5.94
C TYR A 132 8.57 -1.55 5.37
N LEU A 133 8.22 -0.60 6.24
CA LEU A 133 7.82 0.75 5.85
C LEU A 133 8.93 1.78 6.07
N SER A 134 9.16 2.63 5.07
CA SER A 134 10.07 3.76 5.13
C SER A 134 9.41 4.94 5.84
N VAL A 135 9.95 5.35 6.99
CA VAL A 135 9.49 6.56 7.70
C VAL A 135 9.61 7.80 6.82
N GLU A 136 10.72 7.94 6.10
CA GLU A 136 10.91 9.07 5.17
C GLU A 136 9.97 8.96 3.97
N GLY A 137 9.77 7.76 3.43
CA GLY A 137 8.81 7.53 2.34
C GLY A 137 7.39 7.94 2.72
N LEU A 138 6.94 7.56 3.92
CA LEU A 138 5.64 7.94 4.46
C LEU A 138 5.51 9.45 4.68
N LYS A 139 6.57 10.13 5.15
CA LYS A 139 6.58 11.60 5.27
C LYS A 139 6.42 12.27 3.91
N HIS A 140 7.14 11.81 2.89
CA HIS A 140 7.02 12.35 1.54
C HIS A 140 5.64 12.06 0.93
N MET A 141 5.06 10.88 1.18
CA MET A 141 3.70 10.54 0.75
C MET A 141 2.66 11.46 1.40
N ASN A 142 2.79 11.73 2.70
CA ASN A 142 1.89 12.68 3.39
C ASN A 142 2.01 14.09 2.80
N LEU A 143 3.23 14.58 2.56
CA LEU A 143 3.45 15.87 1.90
C LEU A 143 2.88 15.90 0.48
N LEU A 144 3.03 14.79 -0.27
CA LEU A 144 2.43 14.64 -1.59
C LEU A 144 0.91 14.79 -1.48
N TYR A 145 0.28 14.07 -0.56
CA TYR A 145 -1.16 14.11 -0.34
C TYR A 145 -1.64 15.50 0.08
N GLN A 146 -0.95 16.20 0.97
CA GLN A 146 -1.32 17.57 1.34
C GLN A 146 -1.30 18.54 0.14
N LEU A 147 -0.39 18.33 -0.81
CA LEU A 147 -0.27 19.17 -2.01
C LEU A 147 -1.25 18.76 -3.12
N THR A 148 -1.61 17.48 -3.21
CA THR A 148 -2.52 16.96 -4.24
C THR A 148 -3.98 16.92 -3.80
N PHE A 149 -4.22 16.89 -2.49
CA PHE A 149 -5.51 16.97 -1.82
C PHE A 149 -5.57 18.21 -0.92
N PRO A 150 -5.56 19.44 -1.49
CA PRO A 150 -5.59 20.68 -0.70
C PRO A 150 -6.94 20.92 0.00
N VAL A 151 -7.90 20.01 -0.13
CA VAL A 151 -9.18 20.11 0.56
C VAL A 151 -8.97 19.69 2.02
N LYS A 152 -8.75 20.67 2.90
CA LYS A 152 -8.91 20.51 4.34
C LYS A 152 -10.37 20.24 4.72
N TYR A 153 -11.05 19.21 4.21
CA TYR A 153 -12.43 18.94 4.66
C TYR A 153 -12.75 17.43 4.70
N GLU A 154 -13.32 17.06 5.85
CA GLU A 154 -14.24 15.95 6.15
C GLU A 154 -13.75 14.61 6.74
N PHE A 155 -12.54 14.09 6.49
CA PHE A 155 -12.17 12.84 7.17
C PHE A 155 -11.88 13.01 8.69
N GLU A 156 -11.39 14.18 9.11
CA GLU A 156 -11.13 14.46 10.55
C GLU A 156 -12.39 14.94 11.31
N GLN A 157 -13.44 15.40 10.63
CA GLN A 157 -14.67 15.85 11.30
C GLN A 157 -15.71 14.74 11.54
N GLU A 158 -15.61 13.62 10.82
CA GLU A 158 -16.45 12.45 11.04
C GLU A 158 -15.84 11.45 12.03
N ALA A 159 -14.51 11.39 12.13
CA ALA A 159 -13.79 10.54 13.09
C ALA A 159 -13.65 11.17 14.49
N SER A 160 -14.34 12.28 14.78
CA SER A 160 -14.39 12.84 16.13
C SER A 160 -15.29 11.97 17.03
N PRO A 161 -14.81 11.49 18.19
CA PRO A 161 -15.58 10.62 19.09
C PRO A 161 -16.87 11.26 19.61
N ASP A 162 -17.02 12.59 19.49
CA ASP A 162 -18.17 13.35 19.99
C ASP A 162 -19.44 13.27 19.11
N LYS A 163 -19.43 12.51 18.00
CA LYS A 163 -20.60 12.33 17.12
C LYS A 163 -21.27 10.94 17.20
N VAL A 164 -20.86 10.07 18.11
CA VAL A 164 -21.69 8.91 18.50
C VAL A 164 -22.82 9.41 19.40
N ARG A 165 -23.82 10.08 18.81
CA ARG A 165 -25.09 10.31 19.48
C ARG A 165 -25.81 8.98 19.57
N VAL A 166 -25.93 8.51 20.81
CA VAL A 166 -26.90 7.53 21.28
C VAL A 166 -28.27 7.85 20.65
N ASN A 167 -28.81 6.89 19.93
CA ASN A 167 -30.23 6.62 19.81
C ASN A 167 -30.41 5.10 19.81
#